data_AF-J5E8J8-F1
#
_entry.id   AF-J5E8J8-F1
#
_cell.length_a   1.000
_cell.length_b   1.000
_cell.length_c   1.000
_cell.angle_alpha   90.00
_cell.angle_beta   90.00
_cell.angle_gamma   90.00
#
_symmetry.space_group_name_H-M   'P 1'
#
loop_
_entity.id
_entity.type
_entity.pdbx_description
1 polymer ?
#
loop_
_entity_poly.entity_id
_entity_poly.type
_entity_poly.pdbx_seq_one_letter_code
_entity_poly.pdbx_strand_id
1 'polypeptide(L)'
;MDEMPQYTGPIDPRNRNIFGACVSLAGLAAMMLALLLLLIAENNHALAIKLEAGFFPPFSEAAVQSARTEIVIAAALTVLATASAVTAVIFRSTFAWRLIGGLTLLALILVGPLLWVCYDMAF
;
A
#
# COMPACT_ATOMS: atom_id res chain seq x y z
N MET A 1 0.02 52.92 -13.59
CA MET A 1 -0.36 52.05 -12.46
C MET A 1 0.31 50.73 -12.74
N ASP A 2 1.34 50.41 -11.96
CA ASP A 2 2.13 49.18 -12.12
C ASP A 2 1.24 47.96 -11.92
N GLU A 3 1.10 47.14 -12.96
CA GLU A 3 0.45 45.83 -12.90
C GLU A 3 1.32 44.91 -12.04
N MET A 4 1.08 44.91 -10.72
CA MET A 4 1.68 43.91 -9.85
C MET A 4 1.12 42.53 -10.24
N PRO A 5 1.97 41.53 -10.55
CA PRO A 5 1.50 40.20 -10.90
C PRO A 5 0.70 39.64 -9.72
N GLN A 6 -0.57 39.29 -9.97
CA GLN A 6 -1.39 38.59 -8.98
C GLN A 6 -0.66 37.31 -8.57
N TYR A 7 -0.27 37.25 -7.30
CA TYR A 7 0.29 36.04 -6.70
C TYR A 7 -0.77 34.93 -6.76
N THR A 8 -0.60 33.98 -7.68
CA THR A 8 -1.54 32.87 -7.91
C THR A 8 -1.46 31.75 -6.86
N GLY A 9 -0.81 32.00 -5.72
CA GLY A 9 -0.73 31.06 -4.61
C GLY A 9 -0.10 29.71 -4.95
N PRO A 10 0.12 28.84 -3.94
CA PRO A 10 0.59 27.48 -4.19
C PRO A 10 -0.56 26.63 -4.72
N ILE A 11 -0.55 26.39 -6.04
CA ILE A 11 -1.45 25.51 -6.81
C ILE A 11 -2.93 25.88 -6.70
N ASP A 12 -3.57 26.09 -7.85
CA ASP A 12 -5.02 26.33 -7.96
C ASP A 12 -5.83 25.27 -7.16
N PRO A 13 -6.81 25.67 -6.33
CA PRO A 13 -7.61 24.75 -5.51
C PRO A 13 -8.26 23.63 -6.31
N ARG A 14 -8.62 23.85 -7.58
CA ARG A 14 -9.15 22.78 -8.45
C ARG A 14 -8.09 21.73 -8.75
N ASN A 15 -6.86 22.15 -9.01
CA ASN A 15 -5.74 21.26 -9.32
C ASN A 15 -5.29 20.47 -8.08
N ARG A 16 -5.34 21.08 -6.89
CA ARG A 16 -5.11 20.37 -5.61
C ARG A 16 -6.13 19.27 -5.34
N ASN A 17 -7.38 19.47 -5.76
CA ASN A 17 -8.42 18.44 -5.60
C ASN A 17 -8.21 17.24 -6.52
N ILE A 18 -7.84 17.49 -7.79
CA ILE A 18 -7.53 16.42 -8.76
C ILE A 18 -6.29 15.65 -8.28
N PHE A 19 -5.25 16.35 -7.85
CA PHE A 19 -4.05 15.72 -7.30
C PHE A 19 -4.38 14.85 -6.08
N GLY A 20 -5.17 15.38 -5.12
CA GLY A 20 -5.64 14.62 -3.97
C GLY A 20 -6.44 13.37 -4.36
N ALA A 21 -7.29 13.47 -5.37
CA ALA A 21 -8.06 12.33 -5.91
C ALA A 21 -7.14 11.25 -6.48
N CYS A 22 -6.23 11.63 -7.39
CA CYS A 22 -5.30 10.69 -8.02
C CYS A 22 -4.43 9.98 -6.99
N VAL A 23 -3.86 10.71 -6.05
CA VAL A 23 -2.98 10.16 -5.02
C VAL A 23 -3.76 9.24 -4.07
N SER A 24 -4.98 9.63 -3.67
CA SER A 24 -5.82 8.80 -2.80
C SER A 24 -6.25 7.50 -3.49
N LEU A 25 -6.63 7.57 -4.77
CA LEU A 25 -7.01 6.40 -5.56
C LEU A 25 -5.81 5.48 -5.81
N ALA A 26 -4.64 6.04 -6.12
CA ALA A 26 -3.41 5.27 -6.29
C ALA A 26 -3.02 4.56 -4.98
N GLY A 27 -3.09 5.26 -3.85
CA GLY A 27 -2.82 4.66 -2.54
C GLY A 27 -3.78 3.53 -2.19
N LEU A 28 -5.08 3.71 -2.48
CA LEU A 28 -6.09 2.69 -2.24
C LEU A 28 -5.90 1.47 -3.16
N ALA A 29 -5.62 1.68 -4.44
CA ALA A 29 -5.36 0.61 -5.39
C ALA A 29 -4.10 -0.20 -5.01
N ALA A 30 -3.01 0.49 -4.65
CA ALA A 30 -1.80 -0.16 -4.16
C ALA A 30 -2.06 -0.99 -2.90
N MET A 31 -2.87 -0.47 -1.97
CA MET A 31 -3.25 -1.18 -0.75
C MET A 31 -4.10 -2.43 -1.03
N MET A 32 -5.08 -2.34 -1.93
CA MET A 32 -5.88 -3.49 -2.33
C MET A 32 -5.03 -4.57 -3.01
N LEU A 33 -4.09 -4.18 -3.88
CA LEU A 33 -3.17 -5.12 -4.51
C LEU A 33 -2.23 -5.78 -3.49
N ALA A 34 -1.70 -5.01 -2.54
CA ALA A 34 -0.86 -5.56 -1.48
C ALA A 34 -1.61 -6.60 -0.65
N LEU A 35 -2.85 -6.31 -0.26
CA LEU A 35 -3.72 -7.24 0.47
C LEU A 35 -4.00 -8.51 -0.34
N LEU A 36 -4.31 -8.37 -1.63
CA LEU A 36 -4.55 -9.51 -2.50
C LEU A 36 -3.33 -10.43 -2.58
N LEU A 37 -2.14 -9.86 -2.75
CA LEU A 37 -0.88 -10.62 -2.81
C LEU A 37 -0.57 -11.31 -1.49
N LEU A 38 -0.78 -10.65 -0.34
CA LEU A 38 -0.62 -11.29 0.97
C LEU A 38 -1.59 -12.45 1.15
N LEU A 39 -2.84 -12.30 0.71
CA LEU A 39 -3.85 -13.36 0.80
C LEU A 39 -3.52 -14.57 -0.09
N ILE A 40 -2.96 -14.32 -1.29
CA ILE A 40 -2.48 -15.39 -2.18
C ILE A 40 -1.29 -16.12 -1.53
N ALA A 41 -0.35 -15.38 -0.95
CA ALA A 41 0.79 -15.94 -0.26
C ALA A 41 0.36 -16.75 0.97
N GLU A 42 -0.57 -16.25 1.79
CA GLU A 42 -1.09 -16.96 2.95
C GLU A 42 -1.82 -18.26 2.57
N ASN A 43 -2.54 -18.25 1.44
CA ASN A 43 -3.23 -19.44 0.93
C ASN A 43 -2.28 -20.45 0.24
N ASN A 44 -0.97 -20.17 0.21
CA ASN A 44 0.00 -21.09 -0.38
C ASN A 44 0.27 -22.27 0.57
N HIS A 45 -0.12 -23.47 0.13
CA HIS A 45 0.08 -24.72 0.87
C HIS A 45 1.53 -24.93 1.33
N ALA A 46 2.53 -24.49 0.57
CA ALA A 46 3.93 -24.65 0.96
C ALA A 46 4.29 -23.83 2.21
N LEU A 47 3.70 -22.64 2.36
CA LEU A 47 3.87 -21.79 3.53
C LEU A 47 3.10 -22.34 4.74
N ALA A 48 1.86 -22.80 4.52
CA ALA A 48 1.07 -23.45 5.56
C ALA A 48 1.79 -24.69 6.13
N ILE A 49 2.37 -25.53 5.25
CA ILE A 49 3.14 -26.70 5.68
C ILE A 49 4.41 -26.29 6.43
N LYS A 50 5.12 -25.22 6.02
CA LYS A 50 6.27 -24.72 6.80
C LYS A 50 5.84 -24.26 8.19
N LEU A 51 4.68 -23.62 8.34
CA LEU A 51 4.17 -23.19 9.63
C LEU A 51 3.88 -24.38 10.57
N GLU A 52 3.29 -25.45 10.04
CA GLU A 52 2.94 -26.64 10.82
C GLU A 52 4.14 -27.55 11.11
N ALA A 53 5.00 -27.77 10.10
CA ALA A 53 6.05 -28.77 10.14
C ALA A 53 7.45 -28.18 10.39
N GLY A 54 7.61 -26.86 10.31
CA GLY A 54 8.89 -26.16 10.47
C GLY A 54 9.83 -26.22 9.25
N PHE A 55 9.46 -26.95 8.19
CA PHE A 55 10.24 -27.07 6.97
C PHE A 55 9.35 -26.96 5.72
N PHE A 56 9.93 -26.49 4.61
CA PHE A 56 9.24 -26.47 3.32
C PHE A 56 9.12 -27.88 2.74
N PRO A 57 7.96 -28.26 2.17
CA PRO A 57 7.80 -29.58 1.57
C PRO A 57 8.77 -29.79 0.39
N PRO A 58 9.27 -31.01 0.17
CA PRO A 58 10.16 -31.30 -0.96
C PRO A 58 9.47 -30.98 -2.29
N PHE A 59 10.24 -30.50 -3.27
CA PHE A 59 9.78 -30.05 -4.60
C PHE A 59 8.88 -28.79 -4.62
N SER A 60 8.78 -28.04 -3.51
CA SER A 60 7.97 -26.81 -3.45
C SER A 60 8.74 -25.51 -3.75
N GLU A 61 10.00 -25.60 -4.17
CA GLU A 61 10.91 -24.46 -4.36
C GLU A 61 10.31 -23.33 -5.22
N ALA A 62 9.68 -23.69 -6.34
CA ALA A 62 9.02 -22.72 -7.22
C ALA A 62 7.85 -22.00 -6.53
N ALA A 63 7.04 -22.73 -5.75
CA ALA A 63 5.91 -22.16 -5.02
C ALA A 63 6.37 -21.23 -3.88
N VAL A 64 7.44 -21.59 -3.18
CA VAL A 64 8.05 -20.77 -2.13
C VAL A 64 8.65 -19.49 -2.72
N GLN A 65 9.34 -19.59 -3.86
CA GLN A 65 9.88 -18.42 -4.54
C GLN A 65 8.78 -17.48 -5.05
N SER A 66 7.69 -18.03 -5.62
CA SER A 66 6.52 -17.21 -6.00
C SER A 66 5.96 -16.45 -4.80
N ALA A 67 5.69 -17.13 -3.69
CA ALA A 67 5.14 -16.48 -2.50
C ALA A 67 6.08 -15.42 -1.93
N ARG A 68 7.39 -15.67 -1.90
CA ARG A 68 8.40 -14.67 -1.51
C ARG A 68 8.35 -13.43 -2.40
N THR A 69 8.26 -13.62 -3.73
CA THR A 69 8.16 -12.48 -4.65
C THR A 69 6.88 -11.69 -4.44
N GLU A 70 5.75 -12.36 -4.22
CA GLU A 70 4.46 -11.72 -3.92
C GLU A 70 4.52 -10.90 -2.64
N ILE A 71 5.16 -11.43 -1.57
CA ILE A 71 5.33 -10.73 -0.30
C ILE A 71 6.24 -9.51 -0.46
N VAL A 72 7.34 -9.62 -1.21
CA VAL A 72 8.25 -8.48 -1.48
C VAL A 72 7.53 -7.39 -2.29
N ILE A 73 6.73 -7.77 -3.29
CA ILE A 73 5.92 -6.83 -4.06
C ILE A 73 4.86 -6.18 -3.15
N ALA A 74 4.19 -6.94 -2.29
CA ALA A 74 3.25 -6.41 -1.32
C ALA A 74 3.90 -5.41 -0.35
N ALA A 75 5.16 -5.65 0.04
CA ALA A 75 5.94 -4.73 0.89
C ALA A 75 6.24 -3.41 0.16
N ALA A 76 6.63 -3.47 -1.12
CA ALA A 76 6.83 -2.27 -1.90
C ALA A 76 5.51 -1.48 -2.10
N LEU A 77 4.40 -2.18 -2.38
CA LEU A 77 3.09 -1.57 -2.57
C LEU A 77 2.53 -0.95 -1.30
N THR A 78 2.75 -1.56 -0.13
CA THR A 78 2.36 -0.97 1.15
C THR A 78 3.12 0.31 1.43
N VAL A 79 4.43 0.38 1.18
CA VAL A 79 5.21 1.61 1.30
C VAL A 79 4.67 2.70 0.37
N LEU A 80 4.38 2.35 -0.88
CA LEU A 80 3.80 3.29 -1.86
C LEU A 80 2.42 3.78 -1.45
N ALA A 81 1.56 2.89 -0.93
CA ALA A 81 0.25 3.21 -0.40
C ALA A 81 0.36 4.18 0.79
N THR A 82 1.34 3.95 1.68
CA THR A 82 1.60 4.78 2.85
C THR A 82 2.01 6.19 2.42
N ALA A 83 2.99 6.30 1.51
CA ALA A 83 3.46 7.58 0.99
C ALA A 83 2.32 8.37 0.32
N SER A 84 1.47 7.68 -0.44
CA SER A 84 0.31 8.27 -1.11
C SER A 84 -0.73 8.76 -0.10
N ALA A 85 -1.06 7.94 0.90
CA ALA A 85 -2.03 8.28 1.94
C ALA A 85 -1.57 9.50 2.78
N VAL A 86 -0.29 9.53 3.18
CA VAL A 86 0.31 10.69 3.86
C VAL A 86 0.23 11.94 2.99
N THR A 87 0.56 11.82 1.70
CA THR A 87 0.52 12.94 0.75
C THR A 87 -0.90 13.51 0.60
N ALA A 88 -1.92 12.64 0.51
CA ALA A 88 -3.32 13.05 0.44
C ALA A 88 -3.78 13.82 1.70
N VAL A 89 -3.32 13.41 2.88
CA VAL A 89 -3.64 14.08 4.16
C VAL A 89 -2.94 15.44 4.28
N ILE A 90 -1.67 15.53 3.88
CA ILE A 90 -0.83 16.73 4.00
C ILE A 90 -1.29 17.83 3.04
N PHE A 91 -1.62 17.51 1.78
CA PHE A 91 -1.92 18.52 0.76
C PHE A 91 -3.24 19.30 0.95
N ARG A 92 -3.95 19.13 2.08
CA ARG A 92 -5.21 19.82 2.41
C ARG A 92 -6.19 19.79 1.21
N SER A 93 -6.34 18.64 0.56
CA SER A 93 -7.40 18.42 -0.41
C SER A 93 -8.78 18.47 0.27
N THR A 94 -9.87 18.37 -0.50
CA THR A 94 -11.22 18.30 0.07
C THR A 94 -11.33 17.20 1.14
N PHE A 95 -12.25 17.40 2.09
CA PHE A 95 -12.42 16.53 3.27
C PHE A 95 -12.58 15.04 2.90
N ALA A 96 -13.25 14.75 1.79
CA ALA A 96 -13.43 13.39 1.27
C ALA A 96 -12.10 12.66 0.99
N TRP A 97 -11.15 13.31 0.32
CA TRP A 97 -9.85 12.68 -0.01
C TRP A 97 -8.96 12.53 1.22
N ARG A 98 -9.07 13.44 2.19
CA ARG A 98 -8.36 13.29 3.47
C ARG A 98 -8.91 12.12 4.27
N LEU A 99 -10.21 11.88 4.21
CA LEU A 99 -10.84 10.69 4.79
C LEU A 99 -10.33 9.41 4.13
N ILE A 100 -10.27 9.36 2.79
CA ILE A 100 -9.75 8.19 2.07
C ILE A 100 -8.28 7.93 2.42
N GLY A 101 -7.44 8.98 2.45
CA GLY A 101 -6.06 8.90 2.91
C GLY A 101 -5.94 8.44 4.37
N GLY A 102 -6.77 8.99 5.26
CA GLY A 102 -6.80 8.56 6.67
C GLY A 102 -7.23 7.11 6.83
N LEU A 103 -8.21 6.65 6.05
CA LEU A 103 -8.69 5.27 6.08
C LEU A 103 -7.65 4.29 5.54
N THR A 104 -6.89 4.69 4.50
CA THR A 104 -5.74 3.90 4.02
C THR A 104 -4.63 3.81 5.07
N LEU A 105 -4.35 4.89 5.80
CA LEU A 105 -3.41 4.85 6.93
C LEU A 105 -3.91 3.93 8.06
N LEU A 106 -5.20 3.94 8.37
CA LEU A 106 -5.77 3.06 9.37
C LEU A 106 -5.69 1.59 8.95
N ALA A 107 -5.89 1.30 7.67
CA ALA A 107 -5.74 -0.06 7.14
C ALA A 107 -4.31 -0.60 7.28
N LEU A 108 -3.27 0.26 7.26
CA LEU A 108 -1.89 -0.18 7.50
C LEU A 108 -1.68 -0.78 8.89
N ILE A 109 -2.53 -0.44 9.87
CA ILE A 109 -2.47 -1.03 11.22
C ILE A 109 -2.75 -2.54 11.16
N LEU A 110 -3.62 -2.98 10.25
CA LEU A 110 -3.89 -4.40 10.02
C LEU A 110 -2.87 -5.04 9.07
N VAL A 111 -2.50 -4.33 7.99
CA VAL A 111 -1.65 -4.91 6.94
C VAL A 111 -0.19 -5.03 7.37
N GLY A 112 0.31 -4.12 8.22
CA GLY A 112 1.68 -4.18 8.72
C GLY A 112 1.98 -5.50 9.46
N PRO A 113 1.20 -5.88 10.49
CA PRO A 113 1.34 -7.15 11.17
C PRO A 113 1.17 -8.35 10.23
N LEU A 114 0.19 -8.32 9.32
CA LEU A 114 -0.02 -9.41 8.37
C LEU A 114 1.21 -9.59 7.46
N LEU A 115 1.74 -8.48 6.94
CA LEU A 115 2.94 -8.49 6.10
C LEU A 115 4.16 -9.00 6.86
N TRP A 116 4.29 -8.64 8.13
CA TRP A 116 5.34 -9.16 9.01
C TRP A 116 5.24 -10.68 9.17
N VAL A 117 4.05 -11.19 9.48
CA VAL A 117 3.80 -12.63 9.63
C VAL A 117 4.09 -13.37 8.33
N CYS A 118 3.59 -12.88 7.19
CA CYS A 118 3.88 -13.49 5.90
C CYS A 118 5.38 -13.47 5.58
N TYR A 119 6.09 -12.39 5.92
CA TYR A 119 7.53 -12.28 5.74
C TYR A 119 8.30 -13.31 6.60
N ASP A 120 7.96 -13.43 7.88
CA ASP A 120 8.55 -14.41 8.80
C ASP A 120 8.31 -15.85 8.37
N MET A 121 7.10 -16.16 7.87
CA MET A 121 6.80 -17.48 7.31
C MET A 121 7.57 -17.77 6.03
N ALA A 122 7.82 -16.76 5.19
CA ALA A 122 8.45 -16.96 3.90
C ALA A 122 9.98 -17.05 3.97
N PHE A 123 10.62 -16.29 4.85
CA PHE A 123 12.08 -16.24 4.98
C PHE A 123 12.62 -17.13 6.10
#